data_AF-A0A1Q8AEF8-F1
#
_entry.id   AF-A0A1Q8AEF8-F1
#
_cell.length_a   1.000
_cell.length_b   1.000
_cell.length_c   1.000
_cell.angle_alpha   90.00
_cell.angle_beta   90.00
_cell.angle_gamma   90.00
#
_symmetry.space_group_name_H-M   'P 1'
#
loop_
_entity.id
_entity.type
_entity.pdbx_description
1 polymer ?
#
loop_
_entity_poly.entity_id
_entity_poly.type
_entity_poly.pdbx_seq_one_letter_code
_entity_poly.pdbx_strand_id
1 'polypeptide(L)'
;MIRFGDFEFDERAGELRRNGTTTRLEPQPARVLALLVERAGEVVTRAELQQRVWSGDTFVDFDRGLNYCIAQIREALGDSASEPRFVETLPRRGYRFIAPVHESRDGLKTVPSPTTTTTPVASTTSVGDGLPPSLEASADRRSLGRGGQPVPDAAQPQNISPLAAFSAVALVVVLIAGASMLMIRRDATKTKPDTRVRLAVVPFDNETGVADYDRLAQTLTDATVARLAADPYRLAVIGNASVLRVPRSKRDLQAIGRSLDVGHVVLGQVQQIDGHLRITAHLIRTGDQSHLWAQRFEPSPSDTEHLDREVSEAVAGAIAKRLLGG
;
A
#
# COMPACT_ATOMS: atom_id res chain seq x y z
N MET A 1 -11.40 5.80 20.47
CA MET A 1 -10.10 6.12 21.08
C MET A 1 -9.85 5.10 22.17
N ILE A 2 -8.75 4.37 22.09
CA ILE A 2 -8.45 3.22 22.95
C ILE A 2 -7.24 3.55 23.81
N ARG A 3 -7.27 3.27 25.11
CA ARG A 3 -6.16 3.57 26.02
C ARG A 3 -5.52 2.29 26.52
N PHE A 4 -4.20 2.23 26.57
CA PHE A 4 -3.45 1.13 27.16
C PHE A 4 -2.09 1.63 27.65
N GLY A 5 -1.74 1.33 28.92
CA GLY A 5 -0.56 1.93 29.55
C GLY A 5 -0.55 3.46 29.45
N ASP A 6 0.56 4.03 28.97
CA ASP A 6 0.74 5.47 28.74
C ASP A 6 0.23 5.95 27.36
N PHE A 7 -0.38 5.06 26.58
CA PHE A 7 -0.72 5.30 25.18
C PHE A 7 -2.22 5.53 24.98
N GLU A 8 -2.53 6.48 24.11
CA GLU A 8 -3.86 6.67 23.55
C GLU A 8 -3.80 6.42 22.04
N PHE A 9 -4.55 5.44 21.57
CA PHE A 9 -4.61 5.05 20.17
C PHE A 9 -5.92 5.54 19.52
N ASP A 10 -5.80 6.30 18.44
CA ASP A 10 -6.89 6.63 17.53
C ASP A 10 -6.82 5.74 16.29
N GLU A 11 -7.66 4.71 16.26
CA GLU A 11 -7.76 3.77 15.15
C GLU A 11 -8.14 4.46 13.82
N ARG A 12 -9.00 5.49 13.85
CA ARG A 12 -9.47 6.14 12.62
C ARG A 12 -8.39 7.01 12.01
N ALA A 13 -7.58 7.67 12.85
CA ALA A 13 -6.47 8.50 12.41
C ALA A 13 -5.17 7.69 12.17
N GLY A 14 -5.05 6.51 12.78
CA GLY A 14 -3.81 5.72 12.83
C GLY A 14 -2.74 6.40 13.70
N GLU A 15 -3.16 7.12 14.74
CA GLU A 15 -2.27 7.92 15.58
C GLU A 15 -2.16 7.33 16.98
N LEU A 16 -0.92 7.26 17.47
CA LEU A 16 -0.58 6.80 18.80
C LEU A 16 -0.02 7.98 19.59
N ARG A 17 -0.65 8.34 20.71
CA ARG A 17 -0.25 9.46 21.55
C ARG A 17 0.36 8.94 22.85
N ARG A 18 1.50 9.50 23.24
CA ARG A 18 2.16 9.23 24.53
C ARG A 18 2.66 10.54 25.12
N ASN A 19 2.20 10.91 26.32
CA ASN A 19 2.66 12.10 27.03
C ASN A 19 2.70 13.38 26.17
N GLY A 20 1.67 13.59 25.33
CA GLY A 20 1.57 14.75 24.43
C GLY A 20 2.37 14.65 23.11
N THR A 21 3.16 13.59 22.91
CA THR A 21 3.85 13.28 21.65
C THR A 21 2.97 12.36 20.80
N THR A 22 2.69 12.74 19.54
CA THR A 22 1.94 11.92 18.60
C THR A 22 2.87 11.21 17.62
N THR A 23 2.81 9.89 17.56
CA THR A 23 3.46 9.05 16.56
C THR A 23 2.40 8.53 15.59
N ARG A 24 2.57 8.80 14.30
CA ARG A 24 1.65 8.31 13.27
C ARG A 24 2.11 6.95 12.75
N LEU A 25 1.22 5.97 12.80
CA LEU A 25 1.45 4.66 12.19
C LEU A 25 1.01 4.69 10.72
N GLU A 26 1.66 3.89 9.90
CA GLU A 26 1.16 3.61 8.56
C GLU A 26 -0.22 2.91 8.63
N PRO A 27 -1.06 3.02 7.58
CA PRO A 27 -2.44 2.51 7.62
C PRO A 27 -2.54 1.02 7.96
N GLN A 28 -1.58 0.22 7.49
CA GLN A 28 -1.61 -1.22 7.65
C GLN A 28 -1.13 -1.68 9.04
N PRO A 29 0.00 -1.19 9.58
CA PRO A 29 0.35 -1.36 10.99
C PRO A 29 -0.74 -0.87 11.95
N ALA A 30 -1.38 0.27 11.66
CA ALA A 30 -2.49 0.78 12.48
C ALA A 30 -3.67 -0.20 12.53
N ARG A 31 -4.05 -0.80 11.39
CA ARG A 31 -5.11 -1.84 11.33
C ARG A 31 -4.73 -3.11 12.09
N VAL A 32 -3.47 -3.53 12.02
CA VAL A 32 -2.98 -4.67 12.82
C VAL A 32 -3.06 -4.36 14.32
N LEU A 33 -2.59 -3.19 14.74
CA LEU A 33 -2.65 -2.77 16.14
C LEU A 33 -4.10 -2.68 16.63
N ALA A 34 -5.00 -2.11 15.83
CA ALA A 34 -6.43 -2.04 16.16
C ALA A 34 -7.01 -3.42 16.46
N LEU A 35 -6.76 -4.41 15.59
CA LEU A 35 -7.24 -5.78 15.79
C LEU A 35 -6.65 -6.45 17.03
N LEU A 36 -5.35 -6.23 17.30
CA LEU A 36 -4.68 -6.78 18.48
C LEU A 36 -5.21 -6.18 19.79
N VAL A 37 -5.48 -4.87 19.79
CA VAL A 37 -6.01 -4.14 20.95
C VAL A 37 -7.49 -4.46 21.18
N GLU A 38 -8.28 -4.60 20.11
CA GLU A 38 -9.70 -5.03 20.16
C GLU A 38 -9.85 -6.40 20.85
N ARG A 39 -8.88 -7.30 20.65
CA ARG A 39 -8.84 -8.64 21.26
C ARG A 39 -7.74 -8.77 22.31
N ALA A 40 -7.50 -7.72 23.09
CA ALA A 40 -6.47 -7.73 24.12
C ALA A 40 -6.65 -8.90 25.11
N GLY A 41 -5.55 -9.58 25.41
CA GLY A 41 -5.51 -10.82 26.19
C GLY A 41 -5.73 -12.10 25.38
N GLU A 42 -6.28 -12.02 24.18
CA GLU A 42 -6.53 -13.18 23.30
C GLU A 42 -5.43 -13.34 22.24
N VAL A 43 -5.26 -14.57 21.77
CA VAL A 43 -4.32 -14.86 20.67
C VAL A 43 -5.02 -14.58 19.35
N VAL A 44 -4.56 -13.57 18.63
CA VAL A 44 -4.98 -13.31 17.25
C VAL A 44 -4.09 -14.12 16.32
N THR A 45 -4.71 -15.04 15.59
CA THR A 45 -3.98 -15.96 14.72
C THR A 45 -3.48 -15.27 13.45
N ARG A 46 -2.44 -15.84 12.85
CA ARG A 46 -1.94 -15.40 11.54
C ARG A 46 -3.04 -15.40 10.47
N ALA A 47 -3.88 -16.44 10.44
CA ALA A 47 -4.98 -16.53 9.48
C ALA A 47 -6.03 -15.42 9.67
N GLU A 48 -6.39 -15.10 10.91
CA GLU A 48 -7.32 -13.99 11.21
C GLU A 48 -6.73 -12.62 10.82
N LEU A 49 -5.44 -12.40 11.14
CA LEU A 49 -4.73 -11.19 10.74
C LEU A 49 -4.72 -11.04 9.21
N GLN A 50 -4.42 -12.12 8.49
CA GLN A 50 -4.45 -12.15 7.02
C GLN A 50 -5.84 -11.78 6.49
N GLN A 51 -6.88 -12.45 6.96
CA GLN A 51 -8.23 -12.27 6.44
C GLN A 51 -8.76 -10.84 6.68
N ARG A 52 -8.45 -10.24 7.83
CA ARG A 52 -9.08 -9.00 8.31
C ARG A 52 -8.30 -7.73 7.92
N VAL A 53 -6.99 -7.84 7.77
CA VAL A 53 -6.13 -6.72 7.34
C VAL A 53 -5.78 -6.80 5.85
N TRP A 54 -5.65 -8.01 5.28
CA TRP A 54 -5.29 -8.26 3.88
C TRP A 54 -6.44 -8.91 3.08
N SER A 55 -7.65 -8.37 3.15
CA SER A 55 -8.85 -8.89 2.46
C SER A 55 -8.86 -8.68 0.92
N GLY A 56 -7.71 -8.39 0.28
CA GLY A 56 -7.60 -8.12 -1.16
C GLY A 56 -6.62 -9.06 -1.86
N ASP A 57 -6.92 -9.37 -3.13
CA ASP A 57 -6.26 -10.39 -3.98
C ASP A 57 -4.80 -10.11 -4.40
N THR A 58 -4.11 -9.16 -3.74
CA THR A 58 -2.86 -8.59 -4.27
C THR A 58 -1.71 -8.55 -3.25
N PHE A 59 -1.67 -9.48 -2.28
CA PHE A 59 -0.55 -9.53 -1.34
C PHE A 59 0.14 -10.90 -1.30
N VAL A 60 1.32 -10.96 -1.92
CA VAL A 60 2.06 -12.20 -2.20
C VAL A 60 2.98 -12.62 -1.02
N ASP A 61 3.17 -11.77 0.00
CA ASP A 61 4.05 -12.05 1.16
C ASP A 61 3.44 -11.58 2.50
N PHE A 62 2.33 -12.23 2.90
CA PHE A 62 1.64 -11.99 4.17
C PHE A 62 2.58 -11.96 5.38
N ASP A 63 3.52 -12.92 5.45
CA ASP A 63 4.40 -13.07 6.60
C ASP A 63 5.39 -11.92 6.73
N ARG A 64 5.98 -11.45 5.63
CA ARG A 64 6.84 -10.24 5.65
C ARG A 64 6.05 -8.99 5.98
N GLY A 65 4.87 -8.84 5.39
CA GLY A 65 3.99 -7.70 5.68
C GLY A 65 3.59 -7.65 7.16
N LEU A 66 3.25 -8.80 7.73
CA LEU A 66 2.92 -8.93 9.14
C LEU A 66 4.14 -8.64 10.02
N ASN A 67 5.31 -9.19 9.70
CA ASN A 67 6.54 -8.91 10.44
C ASN A 67 6.91 -7.41 10.42
N TYR A 68 6.75 -6.74 9.27
CA TYR A 68 6.92 -5.30 9.14
C TYR A 68 5.94 -4.53 10.02
N CYS A 69 4.66 -4.89 9.99
CA CYS A 69 3.64 -4.26 10.82
C CYS A 69 3.96 -4.40 12.31
N ILE A 70 4.34 -5.60 12.75
CA ILE A 70 4.71 -5.85 14.14
C ILE A 70 5.98 -5.07 14.53
N ALA A 71 6.96 -4.96 13.63
CA ALA A 71 8.17 -4.17 13.87
C ALA A 71 7.84 -2.67 14.06
N GLN A 72 7.04 -2.06 13.18
CA GLN A 72 6.63 -0.67 13.33
C GLN A 72 5.77 -0.43 14.58
N ILE A 73 4.86 -1.35 14.90
CA ILE A 73 4.07 -1.26 16.13
C ILE A 73 4.99 -1.27 17.35
N ARG A 74 5.97 -2.20 17.39
CA ARG A 74 6.93 -2.27 18.49
C ARG A 74 7.79 -1.02 18.59
N GLU A 75 8.25 -0.47 17.47
CA GLU A 75 9.00 0.79 17.45
C GLU A 75 8.18 1.94 18.01
N ALA A 76 6.94 2.11 17.56
CA ALA A 76 6.04 3.15 18.04
C ALA A 76 5.69 3.02 19.54
N LEU A 77 5.61 1.78 20.04
CA LEU A 77 5.34 1.47 21.45
C LEU A 77 6.60 1.46 22.34
N GLY A 78 7.80 1.49 21.74
CA GLY A 78 9.05 1.21 22.44
C GLY A 78 9.06 -0.19 23.08
N ASP A 79 8.51 -1.18 22.38
CA ASP A 79 8.33 -2.56 22.82
C ASP A 79 9.42 -3.48 22.25
N SER A 80 9.78 -4.55 22.97
CA SER A 80 10.80 -5.50 22.54
C SER A 80 10.21 -6.88 22.27
N ALA A 81 10.75 -7.59 21.28
CA ALA A 81 10.37 -8.98 21.03
C ALA A 81 10.91 -9.96 22.09
N SER A 82 12.05 -9.63 22.71
CA SER A 82 12.68 -10.47 23.75
C SER A 82 12.07 -10.25 25.14
N GLU A 83 11.52 -9.05 25.39
CA GLU A 83 10.87 -8.65 26.62
C GLU A 83 9.56 -7.91 26.29
N PRO A 84 8.52 -8.64 25.84
CA PRO A 84 7.29 -8.02 25.39
C PRO A 84 6.52 -7.41 26.56
N ARG A 85 6.17 -6.13 26.43
CA ARG A 85 5.29 -5.40 27.36
C ARG A 85 3.91 -5.15 26.75
N PHE A 86 3.83 -5.09 25.42
CA PHE A 86 2.58 -4.82 24.70
C PHE A 86 2.23 -5.96 23.75
N VAL A 87 3.15 -6.37 22.88
CA VAL A 87 2.90 -7.35 21.83
C VAL A 87 3.78 -8.59 22.00
N GLU A 88 3.16 -9.68 22.46
CA GLU A 88 3.80 -10.98 22.61
C GLU A 88 3.73 -11.80 21.32
N THR A 89 4.87 -12.37 20.91
CA THR A 89 4.93 -13.31 19.78
C THR A 89 4.71 -14.73 20.29
N LEU A 90 3.71 -15.43 19.76
CA LEU A 90 3.48 -16.85 20.03
C LEU A 90 3.88 -17.67 18.79
N PRO A 91 5.05 -18.36 18.82
CA PRO A 91 5.55 -19.09 17.66
C PRO A 91 4.50 -20.01 17.05
N ARG A 92 4.36 -19.95 15.73
CA ARG A 92 3.41 -20.76 14.94
C ARG A 92 1.92 -20.55 15.25
N ARG A 93 1.55 -19.67 16.18
CA ARG A 93 0.15 -19.37 16.53
C ARG A 93 -0.26 -17.98 16.06
N GLY A 94 0.49 -16.95 16.43
CA GLY A 94 0.14 -15.56 16.12
C GLY A 94 0.68 -14.58 17.14
N TYR A 95 -0.10 -13.55 17.44
CA TYR A 95 0.30 -12.46 18.33
C TYR A 95 -0.77 -12.23 19.38
N ARG A 96 -0.34 -11.78 20.56
CA ARG A 96 -1.24 -11.43 21.65
C ARG A 96 -0.88 -10.04 22.16
N PHE A 97 -1.89 -9.19 22.31
CA PHE A 97 -1.73 -7.93 23.02
C PHE A 97 -1.90 -8.20 24.51
N ILE A 98 -0.86 -7.94 25.30
CA ILE A 98 -0.79 -8.33 26.72
C ILE A 98 -0.96 -7.17 27.69
N ALA A 99 -0.93 -5.93 27.21
CA ALA A 99 -1.15 -4.76 28.06
C ALA A 99 -2.65 -4.57 28.37
N PRO A 100 -3.02 -4.14 29.59
CA PRO A 100 -4.40 -3.82 29.94
C PRO A 100 -4.96 -2.71 29.05
N VAL A 101 -6.13 -2.94 28.46
CA VAL A 101 -6.82 -1.98 27.59
C VAL A 101 -8.03 -1.41 28.33
N HIS A 102 -8.12 -0.09 28.36
CA HIS A 102 -9.28 0.65 28.82
C HIS A 102 -9.93 1.36 27.63
N GLU A 103 -11.11 0.89 27.24
CA GLU A 103 -11.93 1.62 26.28
C GLU A 103 -12.50 2.86 26.96
N SER A 104 -12.04 4.04 26.55
CA SER A 104 -12.69 5.30 26.91
C SER A 104 -13.91 5.46 26.00
N ARG A 105 -15.03 4.81 26.36
CA ARG A 105 -16.34 5.19 25.83
C ARG A 105 -16.71 6.53 26.45
N ASP A 106 -16.31 7.62 25.80
CA ASP A 106 -16.91 8.92 26.07
C ASP A 106 -17.47 9.51 24.78
N GLY A 107 -18.77 9.82 24.81
CA GLY A 107 -19.50 10.28 23.63
C GLY A 107 -20.96 9.84 23.48
N LEU A 108 -21.64 9.35 24.52
CA LEU A 108 -23.10 9.52 24.60
C LEU A 108 -23.49 9.79 26.04
N LYS A 109 -23.91 11.03 26.27
CA LYS A 109 -24.65 11.48 27.45
C LYS A 109 -25.66 10.41 27.85
N THR A 110 -25.46 9.84 29.03
CA THR A 110 -26.53 9.25 29.82
C THR A 110 -27.51 10.38 30.14
N VAL A 111 -28.54 10.52 29.32
CA VAL A 111 -29.76 11.19 29.74
C VAL A 111 -30.37 10.32 30.84
N PRO A 112 -30.61 10.83 32.06
CA PRO A 112 -31.39 10.08 33.02
C PRO A 112 -32.79 9.93 32.44
N SER A 113 -33.28 8.69 32.39
CA SER A 113 -34.69 8.42 32.10
C SER A 113 -35.58 9.14 33.11
N PRO A 114 -36.62 9.82 32.66
CA PRO A 114 -37.89 9.78 33.34
C PRO A 114 -38.86 8.90 32.57
N THR A 115 -39.33 7.89 33.28
CA THR A 115 -40.57 7.15 33.08
C THR A 115 -41.76 8.07 32.85
N THR A 116 -42.54 7.87 31.78
CA THR A 116 -44.02 8.04 31.72
C THR A 116 -44.50 7.53 30.34
N THR A 117 -45.24 6.41 30.23
CA THR A 117 -46.69 6.26 30.44
C THR A 117 -47.53 6.76 29.25
N THR A 118 -48.08 5.78 28.52
CA THR A 118 -49.46 5.71 27.98
C THR A 118 -49.87 6.53 26.73
N THR A 119 -50.32 5.74 25.74
CA THR A 119 -51.29 5.88 24.62
C THR A 119 -52.45 6.91 24.76
N PRO A 120 -53.40 7.07 23.80
CA PRO A 120 -53.50 6.75 22.33
C PRO A 120 -53.96 8.01 21.50
N VAL A 121 -54.20 8.01 20.17
CA VAL A 121 -55.47 7.67 19.48
C VAL A 121 -55.32 7.85 17.95
N ALA A 122 -56.09 7.04 17.24
CA ALA A 122 -56.09 6.71 15.83
C ALA A 122 -56.62 7.76 14.82
N SER A 123 -56.15 7.53 13.59
CA SER A 123 -56.70 7.69 12.24
C SER A 123 -58.21 7.90 12.07
N THR A 124 -58.61 8.68 11.04
CA THR A 124 -59.69 8.31 10.11
C THR A 124 -59.56 9.04 8.76
N THR A 125 -59.79 8.25 7.70
CA THR A 125 -59.84 8.46 6.24
C THR A 125 -60.96 9.39 5.75
N SER A 126 -60.79 10.07 4.60
CA SER A 126 -61.85 10.17 3.57
C SER A 126 -61.33 10.64 2.20
N VAL A 127 -61.87 10.00 1.17
CA VAL A 127 -61.71 10.20 -0.29
C VAL A 127 -62.85 11.11 -0.79
N GLY A 128 -62.69 11.75 -1.97
CA GLY A 128 -63.82 12.05 -2.86
C GLY A 128 -63.89 13.45 -3.49
N ASP A 129 -63.53 13.52 -4.78
CA ASP A 129 -64.12 14.26 -5.91
C ASP A 129 -64.73 15.67 -5.79
N GLY A 130 -64.44 16.49 -6.81
CA GLY A 130 -65.39 17.47 -7.36
C GLY A 130 -64.88 18.90 -7.55
N LEU A 131 -64.51 19.23 -8.80
CA LEU A 131 -64.49 20.59 -9.38
C LEU A 131 -65.92 20.92 -9.91
N PRO A 132 -66.29 22.11 -10.45
CA PRO A 132 -66.00 23.57 -10.27
C PRO A 132 -67.29 24.30 -9.71
N PRO A 133 -67.62 25.62 -9.86
CA PRO A 133 -67.08 26.70 -10.73
C PRO A 133 -66.92 28.12 -10.14
N SER A 134 -66.38 28.95 -11.04
CA SER A 134 -66.29 30.41 -11.16
C SER A 134 -67.52 31.25 -10.74
N LEU A 135 -67.26 32.52 -10.39
CA LEU A 135 -68.03 33.76 -10.68
C LEU A 135 -67.29 34.93 -10.00
N GLU A 136 -66.62 35.81 -10.75
CA GLU A 136 -67.14 37.10 -11.23
C GLU A 136 -67.45 38.15 -10.14
N ALA A 137 -66.71 39.27 -10.19
CA ALA A 137 -67.17 40.67 -10.07
C ALA A 137 -65.95 41.54 -9.68
N SER A 138 -65.31 42.31 -10.57
CA SER A 138 -65.77 43.55 -11.23
C SER A 138 -65.62 44.80 -10.36
N ALA A 139 -65.00 45.82 -10.99
CA ALA A 139 -65.09 47.26 -10.75
C ALA A 139 -64.21 47.89 -9.64
N ASP A 140 -63.65 49.09 -9.76
CA ASP A 140 -63.46 50.07 -10.85
C ASP A 140 -62.67 51.28 -10.24
N ARG A 141 -62.15 52.17 -11.11
CA ARG A 141 -61.80 53.60 -10.92
C ARG A 141 -60.39 54.07 -10.51
N ARG A 142 -59.65 54.44 -11.56
CA ARG A 142 -59.11 55.79 -11.90
C ARG A 142 -58.62 56.76 -10.79
N SER A 143 -57.30 56.98 -10.80
CA SER A 143 -56.55 58.21 -11.16
C SER A 143 -56.62 59.53 -10.33
N LEU A 144 -55.39 60.07 -10.12
CA LEU A 144 -54.93 61.48 -10.14
C LEU A 144 -54.76 62.29 -8.83
N GLY A 145 -53.56 62.91 -8.70
CA GLY A 145 -53.22 64.09 -7.86
C GLY A 145 -52.09 63.82 -6.85
N ARG A 146 -50.79 64.07 -7.12
CA ARG A 146 -50.01 65.33 -7.07
C ARG A 146 -49.99 66.06 -5.71
N GLY A 147 -48.82 66.08 -5.04
CA GLY A 147 -48.46 67.10 -4.04
C GLY A 147 -47.36 66.73 -3.00
N GLY A 148 -46.08 67.01 -3.31
CA GLY A 148 -45.06 67.62 -2.42
C GLY A 148 -44.50 66.98 -1.12
N GLN A 149 -43.27 66.41 -1.22
CA GLN A 149 -42.03 66.53 -0.37
C GLN A 149 -42.05 66.23 1.16
N PRO A 150 -40.91 65.89 1.84
CA PRO A 150 -39.49 65.92 1.43
C PRO A 150 -38.66 64.63 1.71
N VAL A 151 -37.39 64.71 1.29
CA VAL A 151 -36.26 63.73 1.33
C VAL A 151 -35.84 63.34 2.77
N PRO A 152 -35.39 62.09 3.00
CA PRO A 152 -34.01 61.87 3.43
C PRO A 152 -33.28 60.75 2.67
N ASP A 153 -32.10 61.13 2.20
CA ASP A 153 -30.86 60.38 2.02
C ASP A 153 -30.85 58.99 1.35
N ALA A 154 -30.15 58.98 0.21
CA ALA A 154 -29.59 57.80 -0.40
C ALA A 154 -28.78 57.01 0.64
N ALA A 155 -29.21 55.77 0.90
CA ALA A 155 -28.43 54.81 1.65
C ALA A 155 -27.06 54.65 0.97
N GLN A 156 -26.02 55.10 1.68
CA GLN A 156 -24.62 54.95 1.32
C GLN A 156 -24.28 53.47 1.10
N PRO A 157 -23.42 53.15 0.12
CA PRO A 157 -22.86 51.81 -0.02
C PRO A 157 -22.09 51.47 1.26
N GLN A 158 -22.41 50.33 1.87
CA GLN A 158 -21.73 49.89 3.09
C GLN A 158 -20.27 49.60 2.78
N ASN A 159 -19.43 50.35 3.49
CA ASN A 159 -17.98 50.44 3.37
C ASN A 159 -17.32 49.12 3.81
N ILE A 160 -17.03 48.22 2.88
CA ILE A 160 -16.02 47.18 3.11
C ILE A 160 -14.65 47.83 3.00
N SER A 161 -13.94 47.91 4.13
CA SER A 161 -12.60 48.49 4.22
C SER A 161 -11.65 47.89 3.16
N PRO A 162 -10.95 48.69 2.34
CA PRO A 162 -10.07 48.19 1.28
C PRO A 162 -8.82 47.47 1.81
N LEU A 163 -8.59 47.44 3.13
CA LEU A 163 -7.43 46.79 3.74
C LEU A 163 -7.63 45.29 4.02
N ALA A 164 -8.87 44.79 4.02
CA ALA A 164 -9.15 43.36 4.26
C ALA A 164 -9.19 42.51 2.96
N ALA A 165 -9.31 43.14 1.79
CA ALA A 165 -9.36 42.43 0.51
C ALA A 165 -7.98 42.04 -0.04
N PHE A 166 -6.93 42.80 0.29
CA PHE A 166 -5.57 42.49 -0.15
C PHE A 166 -4.95 41.28 0.57
N SER A 167 -5.32 41.02 1.83
CA SER A 167 -4.80 39.88 2.61
C SER A 167 -5.34 38.54 2.11
N ALA A 168 -6.60 38.48 1.67
CA ALA A 168 -7.22 37.27 1.13
C ALA A 168 -6.62 36.87 -0.23
N VAL A 169 -6.38 37.84 -1.13
CA VAL A 169 -5.77 37.56 -2.43
C VAL A 169 -4.30 37.19 -2.29
N ALA A 170 -3.55 37.87 -1.40
CA ALA A 170 -2.16 37.50 -1.12
C ALA A 170 -2.06 36.09 -0.51
N LEU A 171 -2.97 35.71 0.38
CA LEU A 171 -3.00 34.36 0.95
C LEU A 171 -3.33 33.31 -0.11
N VAL A 172 -4.28 33.57 -1.02
CA VAL A 172 -4.61 32.67 -2.13
C VAL A 172 -3.44 32.55 -3.11
N VAL A 173 -2.74 33.63 -3.43
CA VAL A 173 -1.54 33.58 -4.27
C VAL A 173 -0.40 32.84 -3.59
N VAL A 174 -0.21 32.99 -2.27
CA VAL A 174 0.78 32.23 -1.50
C VAL A 174 0.40 30.76 -1.37
N LEU A 175 -0.89 30.43 -1.26
CA LEU A 175 -1.39 29.05 -1.24
C LEU A 175 -1.29 28.39 -2.61
N ILE A 176 -1.59 29.12 -3.69
CA ILE A 176 -1.43 28.64 -5.07
C ILE A 176 0.06 28.51 -5.40
N ALA A 177 0.89 29.50 -5.05
CA ALA A 177 2.33 29.44 -5.24
C ALA A 177 2.95 28.34 -4.37
N GLY A 178 2.47 28.15 -3.14
CA GLY A 178 2.89 27.09 -2.23
C GLY A 178 2.49 25.70 -2.71
N ALA A 179 1.25 25.52 -3.17
CA ALA A 179 0.77 24.28 -3.78
C ALA A 179 1.47 23.98 -5.11
N SER A 180 1.73 25.01 -5.92
CA SER A 180 2.48 24.92 -7.17
C SER A 180 3.95 24.60 -6.90
N MET A 181 4.58 25.19 -5.87
CA MET A 181 5.93 24.85 -5.41
C MET A 181 6.00 23.42 -4.86
N LEU A 182 4.95 22.93 -4.19
CA LEU A 182 4.87 21.55 -3.70
C LEU A 182 4.66 20.54 -4.84
N MET A 183 3.92 20.92 -5.90
CA MET A 183 3.75 20.11 -7.11
C MET A 183 5.04 20.09 -7.95
N ILE A 184 5.72 21.23 -8.13
CA ILE A 184 7.01 21.33 -8.82
C ILE A 184 8.11 20.58 -8.04
N ARG A 185 8.04 20.51 -6.70
CA ARG A 185 8.92 19.66 -5.89
C ARG A 185 8.60 18.17 -5.93
N ARG A 186 7.36 17.76 -6.28
CA ARG A 186 7.05 16.35 -6.60
C ARG A 186 7.65 15.93 -7.94
N ASP A 187 7.76 16.84 -8.90
CA ASP A 187 8.33 16.57 -10.22
C ASP A 187 9.86 16.68 -10.29
N ALA A 188 10.50 17.21 -9.24
CA ALA A 188 11.96 17.37 -9.15
C ALA A 188 12.73 16.07 -8.78
N THR A 189 12.08 14.91 -8.90
CA THR A 189 12.76 13.60 -8.94
C THR A 189 12.64 12.94 -10.31
N LYS A 190 12.60 13.73 -11.40
CA LYS A 190 12.88 13.21 -12.75
C LYS A 190 14.36 12.84 -12.87
N THR A 191 14.71 11.71 -12.27
CA THR A 191 15.94 10.97 -12.55
C THR A 191 16.03 10.78 -14.06
N LYS A 192 17.19 11.07 -14.66
CA LYS A 192 17.46 10.85 -16.08
C LYS A 192 16.96 9.44 -16.47
N PRO A 193 16.19 9.27 -17.57
CA PRO A 193 15.65 7.96 -17.94
C PRO A 193 16.79 6.96 -18.05
N ASP A 194 16.71 5.87 -17.28
CA ASP A 194 17.69 4.80 -17.30
C ASP A 194 17.57 4.06 -18.63
N THR A 195 18.54 4.26 -19.52
CA THR A 195 18.57 3.64 -20.84
C THR A 195 19.12 2.22 -20.82
N ARG A 196 19.51 1.70 -19.65
CA ARG A 196 20.06 0.36 -19.51
C ARG A 196 18.99 -0.71 -19.67
N VAL A 197 19.39 -1.87 -20.16
CA VAL A 197 18.52 -3.04 -20.12
C VAL A 197 18.41 -3.52 -18.67
N ARG A 198 17.21 -3.41 -18.12
CA ARG A 198 16.89 -3.85 -16.76
C ARG A 198 16.47 -5.32 -16.79
N LEU A 199 17.19 -6.15 -16.04
CA LEU A 199 16.91 -7.57 -15.94
C LEU A 199 17.09 -8.08 -14.51
N ALA A 200 16.31 -9.08 -14.15
CA ALA A 200 16.49 -9.80 -12.89
C ALA A 200 17.13 -11.17 -13.13
N VAL A 201 17.95 -11.62 -12.17
CA VAL A 201 18.45 -12.99 -12.11
C VAL A 201 17.77 -13.66 -10.93
N VAL A 202 16.89 -14.60 -11.24
CA VAL A 202 16.21 -15.43 -10.25
C VAL A 202 17.16 -16.53 -9.79
N PRO A 203 17.16 -16.91 -8.49
CA PRO A 203 17.93 -18.05 -8.01
C PRO A 203 17.66 -19.29 -8.86
N PHE A 204 18.73 -19.99 -9.24
CA PHE A 204 18.61 -21.28 -9.89
C PHE A 204 17.87 -22.24 -8.95
N ASP A 205 16.89 -22.96 -9.48
CA ASP A 205 16.10 -23.90 -8.72
C ASP A 205 16.86 -25.24 -8.62
N ASN A 206 17.05 -25.76 -7.40
CA ASN A 206 17.49 -27.13 -7.21
C ASN A 206 16.29 -28.09 -7.37
N GLU A 207 16.27 -28.83 -8.46
CA GLU A 207 15.24 -29.82 -8.79
C GLU A 207 15.80 -31.25 -8.78
N THR A 208 17.00 -31.45 -8.22
CA THR A 208 17.61 -32.77 -8.06
C THR A 208 16.95 -33.58 -6.93
N GLY A 209 16.34 -32.90 -5.96
CA GLY A 209 15.88 -33.49 -4.70
C GLY A 209 16.99 -33.75 -3.68
N VAL A 210 18.24 -33.41 -4.00
CA VAL A 210 19.41 -33.61 -3.14
C VAL A 210 19.91 -32.24 -2.64
N ALA A 211 19.92 -32.05 -1.32
CA ALA A 211 20.26 -30.77 -0.69
C ALA A 211 21.70 -30.30 -0.99
N ASP A 212 22.63 -31.21 -1.27
CA ASP A 212 24.02 -30.87 -1.59
C ASP A 212 24.14 -29.97 -2.83
N TYR A 213 23.15 -30.03 -3.75
CA TYR A 213 23.11 -29.16 -4.93
C TYR A 213 22.50 -27.78 -4.67
N ASP A 214 21.96 -27.49 -3.48
CA ASP A 214 21.47 -26.14 -3.14
C ASP A 214 22.60 -25.12 -3.20
N ARG A 215 23.78 -25.51 -2.72
CA ARG A 215 24.98 -24.67 -2.78
C ARG A 215 25.40 -24.41 -4.22
N LEU A 216 25.35 -25.44 -5.08
CA LEU A 216 25.67 -25.28 -6.50
C LEU A 216 24.71 -24.30 -7.19
N ALA A 217 23.41 -24.44 -6.94
CA ALA A 217 22.40 -23.55 -7.50
C ALA A 217 22.62 -22.08 -7.05
N GLN A 218 22.98 -21.87 -5.78
CA GLN A 218 23.34 -20.55 -5.28
C GLN A 218 24.60 -20.00 -5.96
N THR A 219 25.66 -20.82 -6.10
CA THR A 219 26.90 -20.41 -6.78
C THR A 219 26.67 -20.06 -8.24
N LEU A 220 25.84 -20.82 -8.97
CA LEU A 220 25.45 -20.51 -10.36
C LEU A 220 24.73 -19.16 -10.45
N THR A 221 23.85 -18.88 -9.49
CA THR A 221 23.13 -17.61 -9.40
C THR A 221 24.09 -16.45 -9.19
N ASP A 222 24.96 -16.57 -8.19
CA ASP A 222 25.91 -15.52 -7.80
C ASP A 222 26.92 -15.24 -8.93
N ALA A 223 27.44 -16.28 -9.58
CA ALA A 223 28.32 -16.15 -10.75
C ALA A 223 27.62 -15.44 -11.91
N THR A 224 26.35 -15.79 -12.18
CA THR A 224 25.56 -15.13 -13.23
C THR A 224 25.31 -13.65 -12.91
N VAL A 225 24.92 -13.33 -11.68
CA VAL A 225 24.72 -11.93 -11.24
C VAL A 225 26.02 -11.15 -11.38
N ALA A 226 27.14 -11.67 -10.85
CA ALA A 226 28.44 -11.03 -10.90
C ALA A 226 28.89 -10.79 -12.36
N ARG A 227 28.74 -11.80 -13.23
CA ARG A 227 29.14 -11.71 -14.64
C ARG A 227 28.35 -10.66 -15.42
N LEU A 228 27.05 -10.53 -15.16
CA LEU A 228 26.19 -9.54 -15.82
C LEU A 228 26.37 -8.14 -15.23
N ALA A 229 26.58 -8.04 -13.92
CA ALA A 229 26.83 -6.77 -13.24
C ALA A 229 28.19 -6.14 -13.61
N ALA A 230 29.08 -6.90 -14.27
CA ALA A 230 30.36 -6.41 -14.77
C ALA A 230 30.22 -5.34 -15.88
N ASP A 231 29.05 -5.20 -16.52
CA ASP A 231 28.74 -4.13 -17.49
C ASP A 231 27.63 -3.19 -16.97
N PRO A 232 27.92 -2.35 -15.95
CA PRO A 232 26.92 -1.52 -15.30
C PRO A 232 26.41 -0.36 -16.18
N TYR A 233 27.07 -0.10 -17.32
CA TYR A 233 26.71 0.96 -18.25
C TYR A 233 25.62 0.55 -19.24
N ARG A 234 25.50 -0.75 -19.54
CA ARG A 234 24.48 -1.29 -20.44
C ARG A 234 23.41 -2.10 -19.71
N LEU A 235 23.76 -2.68 -18.56
CA LEU A 235 22.88 -3.55 -17.78
C LEU A 235 22.58 -2.98 -16.40
N ALA A 236 21.32 -3.08 -16.00
CA ALA A 236 20.89 -2.90 -14.62
C ALA A 236 20.38 -4.25 -14.11
N VAL A 237 21.22 -4.93 -13.31
CA VAL A 237 21.00 -6.31 -12.87
C VAL A 237 20.43 -6.34 -11.46
N ILE A 238 19.36 -7.10 -11.26
CA ILE A 238 18.73 -7.29 -9.95
C ILE A 238 18.77 -8.77 -9.57
N GLY A 239 19.63 -9.15 -8.62
CA GLY A 239 19.81 -10.55 -8.20
C GLY A 239 19.35 -10.89 -6.78
N ASN A 240 19.17 -9.88 -5.91
CA ASN A 240 18.97 -10.11 -4.47
C ASN A 240 17.61 -9.63 -3.93
N ALA A 241 16.69 -9.24 -4.82
CA ALA A 241 15.36 -8.79 -4.41
C ALA A 241 14.54 -9.95 -3.82
N SER A 242 13.78 -9.68 -2.75
CA SER A 242 13.01 -10.73 -2.06
C SER A 242 11.98 -11.41 -2.95
N VAL A 243 11.39 -10.68 -3.90
CA VAL A 243 10.42 -11.21 -4.87
C VAL A 243 11.01 -12.28 -5.79
N LEU A 244 12.34 -12.36 -5.91
CA LEU A 244 13.03 -13.38 -6.72
C LEU A 244 13.17 -14.71 -5.99
N ARG A 245 13.11 -14.73 -4.65
CA ARG A 245 13.28 -15.93 -3.82
C ARG A 245 12.01 -16.77 -3.67
N VAL A 246 10.97 -16.47 -4.46
CA VAL A 246 9.73 -17.25 -4.47
C VAL A 246 10.00 -18.60 -5.14
N PRO A 247 9.56 -19.73 -4.55
CA PRO A 247 9.70 -21.05 -5.17
C PRO A 247 9.11 -21.08 -6.57
N ARG A 248 9.72 -21.87 -7.47
CA ARG A 248 9.30 -21.99 -8.88
C ARG A 248 7.80 -22.15 -9.08
N SER A 249 7.14 -22.99 -8.28
CA SER A 249 5.70 -23.29 -8.38
C SER A 249 4.77 -22.10 -8.10
N LYS A 250 5.28 -21.06 -7.43
CA LYS A 250 4.52 -19.85 -7.05
C LYS A 250 5.04 -18.59 -7.78
N ARG A 251 5.99 -18.75 -8.69
CA ARG A 251 6.70 -17.64 -9.32
C ARG A 251 5.90 -17.07 -10.48
N ASP A 252 5.50 -15.80 -10.37
CA ASP A 252 4.88 -15.05 -11.46
C ASP A 252 5.91 -14.07 -12.08
N LEU A 253 6.35 -14.38 -13.30
CA LEU A 253 7.34 -13.58 -14.02
C LEU A 253 6.83 -12.19 -14.42
N GLN A 254 5.52 -12.04 -14.67
CA GLN A 254 4.92 -10.74 -14.97
C GLN A 254 4.84 -9.88 -13.70
N ALA A 255 4.50 -10.48 -12.55
CA ALA A 255 4.52 -9.78 -11.28
C ALA A 255 5.94 -9.35 -10.87
N ILE A 256 6.94 -10.22 -11.09
CA ILE A 256 8.36 -9.87 -10.90
C ILE A 256 8.76 -8.71 -11.81
N GLY A 257 8.40 -8.78 -13.10
CA GLY A 257 8.65 -7.72 -14.08
C GLY A 257 8.10 -6.36 -13.64
N ARG A 258 6.83 -6.32 -13.21
CA ARG A 258 6.17 -5.12 -12.71
C ARG A 258 6.77 -4.60 -11.40
N SER A 259 7.06 -5.49 -10.45
CA SER A 259 7.52 -5.10 -9.11
C SER A 259 8.94 -4.55 -9.10
N LEU A 260 9.80 -5.06 -9.98
CA LEU A 260 11.21 -4.66 -10.06
C LEU A 260 11.49 -3.70 -11.22
N ASP A 261 10.48 -3.40 -12.03
CA ASP A 261 10.60 -2.66 -13.28
C ASP A 261 11.71 -3.26 -14.17
N VAL A 262 11.57 -4.56 -14.45
CA VAL A 262 12.48 -5.34 -15.30
C VAL A 262 11.73 -5.90 -16.51
N GLY A 263 12.33 -5.73 -17.69
CA GLY A 263 11.78 -6.27 -18.94
C GLY A 263 12.14 -7.74 -19.19
N HIS A 264 13.15 -8.24 -18.48
CA HIS A 264 13.72 -9.57 -18.71
C HIS A 264 14.09 -10.25 -17.40
N VAL A 265 13.99 -11.58 -17.40
CA VAL A 265 14.39 -12.43 -16.29
C VAL A 265 15.30 -13.54 -16.80
N VAL A 266 16.40 -13.76 -16.08
CA VAL A 266 17.21 -14.97 -16.17
C VAL A 266 16.80 -15.91 -15.05
N LEU A 267 16.58 -17.17 -15.36
CA LEU A 267 16.34 -18.23 -14.38
C LEU A 267 17.03 -19.50 -14.84
N GLY A 268 17.27 -20.42 -13.91
CA GLY A 268 17.82 -21.72 -14.26
C GLY A 268 17.38 -22.82 -13.32
N GLN A 269 17.68 -24.05 -13.72
CA GLN A 269 17.32 -25.26 -13.01
C GLN A 269 18.55 -26.17 -12.96
N VAL A 270 18.77 -26.79 -11.80
CA VAL A 270 19.74 -27.86 -11.59
C VAL A 270 18.95 -29.14 -11.39
N GLN A 271 19.13 -30.10 -12.28
CA GLN A 271 18.43 -31.39 -12.30
C GLN A 271 19.44 -32.53 -12.31
N GLN A 272 19.02 -33.70 -11.82
CA GLN A 272 19.80 -34.92 -11.92
C GLN A 272 18.95 -35.95 -12.66
N ILE A 273 19.46 -36.47 -13.77
CA ILE A 273 18.77 -37.42 -14.65
C ILE A 273 19.72 -38.58 -14.89
N ASP A 274 19.29 -39.79 -14.53
CA ASP A 274 20.09 -41.02 -14.64
C ASP A 274 21.47 -40.90 -13.97
N GLY A 275 21.54 -40.18 -12.84
CA GLY A 275 22.77 -39.91 -12.10
C GLY A 275 23.62 -38.77 -12.67
N HIS A 276 23.29 -38.25 -13.85
CA HIS A 276 24.01 -37.15 -14.50
C HIS A 276 23.40 -35.80 -14.15
N LEU A 277 24.27 -34.83 -13.86
CA LEU A 277 23.86 -33.47 -13.58
C LEU A 277 23.48 -32.76 -14.90
N ARG A 278 22.37 -32.03 -14.87
CA ARG A 278 21.89 -31.21 -15.98
C ARG A 278 21.51 -29.84 -15.47
N ILE A 279 22.06 -28.80 -16.11
CA ILE A 279 21.75 -27.41 -15.81
C ILE A 279 21.06 -26.83 -17.02
N THR A 280 19.93 -26.15 -16.82
CA THR A 280 19.26 -25.40 -17.90
C THR A 280 19.13 -23.96 -17.48
N ALA A 281 19.58 -23.03 -18.32
CA ALA A 281 19.42 -21.59 -18.12
C ALA A 281 18.47 -21.02 -19.17
N HIS A 282 17.68 -20.04 -18.78
CA HIS A 282 16.67 -19.40 -19.60
C HIS A 282 16.77 -17.87 -19.51
N LEU A 283 16.51 -17.20 -20.62
CA LEU A 283 16.25 -15.77 -20.70
C LEU A 283 14.82 -15.56 -21.20
N ILE A 284 14.00 -14.93 -20.37
CA ILE A 284 12.56 -14.77 -20.61
C ILE A 284 12.21 -13.28 -20.61
N ARG A 285 11.36 -12.86 -21.54
CA ARG A 285 10.74 -11.52 -21.52
C ARG A 285 9.58 -11.52 -20.54
N THR A 286 9.56 -10.58 -19.60
CA THR A 286 8.55 -10.59 -18.52
C THR A 286 7.14 -10.27 -19.00
N GLY A 287 6.98 -9.44 -20.03
CA GLY A 287 5.66 -8.99 -20.50
C GLY A 287 4.79 -10.11 -21.08
N ASP A 288 5.32 -10.89 -22.01
CA ASP A 288 4.61 -11.97 -22.72
C ASP A 288 5.07 -13.38 -22.30
N GLN A 289 6.02 -13.47 -21.36
CA GLN A 289 6.64 -14.71 -20.90
C GLN A 289 7.35 -15.51 -22.01
N SER A 290 7.67 -14.87 -23.13
CA SER A 290 8.38 -15.53 -24.23
C SER A 290 9.81 -15.89 -23.84
N HIS A 291 10.20 -17.13 -24.16
CA HIS A 291 11.57 -17.58 -24.03
C HIS A 291 12.40 -16.99 -25.16
N LEU A 292 13.24 -16.01 -24.83
CA LEU A 292 14.18 -15.44 -25.78
C LEU A 292 15.33 -16.42 -26.02
N TRP A 293 15.84 -17.06 -24.97
CA TRP A 293 16.92 -18.03 -25.08
C TRP A 293 16.81 -19.11 -24.01
N ALA A 294 17.30 -20.30 -24.34
CA ALA A 294 17.50 -21.38 -23.40
C ALA A 294 18.70 -22.20 -23.82
N GLN A 295 19.53 -22.64 -22.88
CA GLN A 295 20.62 -23.56 -23.13
C GLN A 295 20.74 -24.58 -22.00
N ARG A 296 21.15 -25.79 -22.39
CA ARG A 296 21.39 -26.91 -21.50
C ARG A 296 22.89 -27.18 -21.40
N PHE A 297 23.34 -27.51 -20.20
CA PHE A 297 24.71 -27.90 -19.85
C PHE A 297 24.64 -29.27 -19.17
N GLU A 298 25.47 -30.20 -19.62
CA GLU A 298 25.55 -31.56 -19.10
C GLU A 298 27.00 -31.83 -18.70
N PRO A 299 27.45 -31.29 -17.56
CA PRO A 299 28.84 -31.41 -17.13
C PRO A 299 29.20 -32.86 -16.84
N SER A 300 30.40 -33.25 -17.26
CA SER A 300 31.02 -34.49 -16.80
C SER A 300 31.26 -34.41 -15.28
N PRO A 301 31.20 -35.53 -14.53
CA PRO A 301 31.53 -35.56 -13.10
C PRO A 301 32.92 -34.99 -12.77
N SER A 302 33.85 -35.01 -13.74
CA SER A 302 35.21 -34.47 -13.61
C SER A 302 35.32 -32.96 -13.86
N ASP A 303 34.34 -32.33 -14.52
CA ASP A 303 34.44 -30.95 -15.04
C ASP A 303 33.52 -29.96 -14.31
N THR A 304 33.11 -30.26 -13.08
CA THR A 304 32.23 -29.37 -12.31
C THR A 304 32.91 -28.10 -11.79
N GLU A 305 34.25 -28.05 -11.78
CA GLU A 305 35.03 -26.92 -11.21
C GLU A 305 34.92 -25.61 -12.01
N HIS A 306 34.38 -25.65 -13.24
CA HIS A 306 34.26 -24.47 -14.11
C HIS A 306 32.83 -24.19 -14.58
N LEU A 307 31.87 -24.96 -14.06
CA LEU A 307 30.49 -24.92 -14.50
C LEU A 307 29.82 -23.56 -14.27
N ASP A 308 30.13 -22.90 -13.16
CA ASP A 308 29.59 -21.57 -12.83
C ASP A 308 30.02 -20.51 -13.84
N ARG A 309 31.30 -20.54 -14.24
CA ARG A 309 31.86 -19.67 -15.28
C ARG A 309 31.24 -19.97 -16.64
N GLU A 310 31.19 -21.24 -17.03
CA GLU A 310 30.63 -21.65 -18.32
C GLU A 310 29.16 -21.18 -18.47
N VAL A 311 28.33 -21.46 -17.45
CA VAL A 311 26.92 -21.08 -17.46
C VAL A 311 26.76 -19.55 -17.47
N SER A 312 27.50 -18.83 -16.62
CA SER A 312 27.39 -17.36 -16.55
C SER A 312 27.89 -16.66 -17.82
N GLU A 313 28.94 -17.17 -18.47
CA GLU A 313 29.44 -16.67 -19.75
C GLU A 313 28.43 -16.92 -20.88
N ALA A 314 27.83 -18.10 -20.95
CA ALA A 314 26.81 -18.41 -21.95
C ALA A 314 25.57 -17.51 -21.79
N VAL A 315 25.11 -17.28 -20.56
CA VAL A 315 24.01 -16.34 -20.27
C VAL A 315 24.38 -14.92 -20.70
N ALA A 316 25.58 -14.45 -20.36
CA ALA A 316 26.05 -13.12 -20.74
C ALA A 316 26.15 -12.95 -22.26
N GLY A 317 26.65 -13.96 -22.97
CA GLY A 317 26.71 -13.98 -24.43
C GLY A 317 25.32 -13.92 -25.08
N ALA A 318 24.35 -14.66 -24.53
CA ALA A 318 22.97 -14.63 -24.99
C ALA A 318 22.33 -13.24 -24.81
N ILE A 319 22.55 -12.60 -23.65
CA ILE A 319 22.06 -11.24 -23.37
C ILE A 319 22.70 -10.22 -24.32
N ALA A 320 24.03 -10.28 -24.51
CA ALA A 320 24.74 -9.37 -25.40
C ALA A 320 24.19 -9.46 -26.84
N LYS A 321 24.02 -10.69 -27.34
CA LYS A 321 23.51 -10.94 -28.70
C LYS A 321 22.06 -10.51 -28.90
N ARG A 322 21.20 -10.70 -27.90
CA ARG A 322 19.73 -10.54 -28.06
C ARG A 322 19.19 -9.22 -27.56
N LEU A 323 19.80 -8.64 -26.54
CA LEU A 323 19.29 -7.43 -25.88
C LEU A 323 20.17 -6.21 -26.12
N LEU A 324 21.46 -6.40 -26.42
CA LEU A 324 22.41 -5.30 -26.51
C LEU A 324 22.94 -5.03 -27.93
N GLY A 325 22.57 -5.86 -28.92
CA GLY A 325 22.84 -5.60 -30.33
C GLY A 325 24.14 -6.16 -30.92
N GLY A 326 24.82 -7.08 -30.22
CA GLY A 326 26.09 -7.68 -30.69
C GLY A 326 27.31 -6.82 -30.44
#